data_AF-A0A7J4RAA9-F1
#
_entry.id   AF-A0A7J4RAA9-F1
#
_cell.length_a   1.000
_cell.length_b   1.000
_cell.length_c   1.000
_cell.angle_alpha   90.00
_cell.angle_beta   90.00
_cell.angle_gamma   90.00
#
_symmetry.space_group_name_H-M   'P 1'
#
loop_
_entity.id
_entity.type
_entity.pdbx_description
1 polymer ?
#
loop_
_entity_poly.entity_id
_entity_poly.type
_entity_poly.pdbx_seq_one_letter_code
_entity_poly.pdbx_strand_id
1 'polypeptide(L)'
;MDYTKLTLRICGWSSIWMGMVFLVYPEWYIELEGATTDNMAWLRNLGAALVAVNGVGALLAARDPQQERALYDVVMLASVLETVALGWSTATWEFTATEEIFVTGPLGLALLVSIALVAFRPKTGSDKHV
;
A
#
# COMPACT_ATOMS: atom_id res chain seq x y z
N MET A 1 -2.85 18.33 14.49
CA MET A 1 -2.16 17.66 13.38
C MET A 1 -3.24 17.13 12.43
N ASP A 2 -3.12 17.34 11.12
CA ASP A 2 -4.06 16.82 10.14
C ASP A 2 -3.76 15.32 9.91
N TYR A 3 -4.55 14.45 10.57
CA TYR A 3 -4.36 13.00 10.53
C TYR A 3 -4.55 12.42 9.12
N THR A 4 -5.39 13.04 8.30
CA THR A 4 -5.57 12.65 6.89
C THR A 4 -4.28 12.88 6.11
N LYS A 5 -3.70 14.08 6.20
CA LYS A 5 -2.42 14.39 5.54
C LYS A 5 -1.28 13.53 6.05
N LEU A 6 -1.24 13.26 7.36
CA LEU A 6 -0.21 12.37 7.92
C LEU A 6 -0.35 10.95 7.36
N THR A 7 -1.57 10.40 7.36
CA THR A 7 -1.85 9.04 6.86
C THR A 7 -1.43 8.90 5.40
N LEU A 8 -1.79 9.86 4.55
CA LEU A 8 -1.39 9.88 3.15
C LEU A 8 0.12 9.99 2.95
N ARG A 9 0.82 10.76 3.78
CA ARG A 9 2.29 10.86 3.71
C ARG A 9 2.96 9.56 4.12
N ILE A 10 2.46 8.90 5.17
CA ILE A 10 2.96 7.60 5.61
C ILE A 10 2.76 6.58 4.49
N CYS A 11 1.53 6.44 3.99
CA CYS A 11 1.19 5.57 2.85
C CYS A 11 2.10 5.86 1.64
N GLY A 12 2.18 7.13 1.24
CA GLY A 12 2.94 7.53 0.07
C GLY A 12 4.42 7.18 0.17
N TRP A 13 5.09 7.56 1.26
CA TRP A 13 6.51 7.28 1.41
C TRP A 13 6.81 5.79 1.63
N SER A 14 5.98 5.06 2.37
CA SER A 14 6.15 3.60 2.53
C SER A 14 5.99 2.87 1.19
N SER A 15 4.98 3.25 0.40
CA SER A 15 4.72 2.62 -0.89
C SER A 15 5.77 2.98 -1.94
N ILE A 16 6.32 4.20 -1.92
CA ILE A 16 7.48 4.52 -2.76
C ILE A 16 8.68 3.66 -2.38
N TRP A 17 9.00 3.57 -1.09
CA TRP A 17 10.18 2.81 -0.67
C TRP A 17 10.05 1.32 -1.04
N MET A 18 8.95 0.67 -0.64
CA MET A 18 8.71 -0.74 -0.92
C MET A 18 8.55 -1.00 -2.43
N GLY A 19 7.79 -0.13 -3.11
CA GLY A 19 7.58 -0.25 -4.55
C GLY A 19 8.88 -0.09 -5.35
N MET A 20 9.80 0.77 -4.92
CA MET A 20 11.12 0.89 -5.54
C MET A 20 12.00 -0.34 -5.30
N VAL A 21 11.93 -0.97 -4.12
CA VAL A 21 12.60 -2.25 -3.86
C VAL A 21 12.07 -3.31 -4.84
N PHE A 22 10.75 -3.46 -4.95
CA PHE A 22 10.11 -4.44 -5.83
C PHE A 22 10.39 -4.17 -7.32
N LEU A 23 10.44 -2.90 -7.72
CA LEU A 23 10.63 -2.51 -9.11
C LEU A 23 12.09 -2.65 -9.57
N VAL A 24 13.04 -2.17 -8.75
CA VAL A 24 14.46 -2.04 -9.16
C VAL A 24 15.32 -3.17 -8.62
N TYR A 25 15.09 -3.63 -7.40
CA TYR A 25 15.89 -4.65 -6.72
C TYR A 25 15.06 -5.86 -6.25
N PRO A 26 14.22 -6.48 -7.11
CA PRO A 26 13.37 -7.60 -6.71
C PRO A 26 14.15 -8.83 -6.27
N GLU A 27 15.33 -9.08 -6.85
CA GLU A 27 16.17 -10.24 -6.53
C GLU A 27 16.61 -10.23 -5.07
N TRP A 28 17.07 -9.07 -4.58
CA TRP A 28 17.45 -8.90 -3.18
C TRP A 28 16.28 -9.18 -2.23
N TYR A 29 15.07 -8.72 -2.58
CA TYR A 29 13.88 -8.96 -1.77
C TYR A 29 13.49 -10.45 -1.75
N ILE A 30 13.53 -11.11 -2.91
CA ILE A 30 13.25 -12.55 -3.06
C ILE A 30 14.26 -13.39 -2.24
N GLU A 31 15.55 -13.04 -2.30
CA GLU A 31 16.59 -13.72 -1.51
C GLU A 31 16.34 -13.56 -0.01
N LEU A 32 15.94 -12.37 0.41
CA LEU A 32 15.63 -12.06 1.81
C LEU A 32 14.40 -12.83 2.31
N GLU A 33 13.40 -13.08 1.46
CA GLU A 33 12.25 -13.95 1.76
C GLU A 33 12.58 -15.46 1.69
N GLY A 34 13.72 -15.83 1.09
CA GLY A 34 14.03 -17.21 0.73
C GLY A 34 13.10 -17.80 -0.35
N ALA A 35 12.48 -16.93 -1.16
CA ALA A 35 11.48 -17.31 -2.15
C ALA A 35 12.10 -17.72 -3.50
N THR A 36 11.28 -18.35 -4.37
CA THR A 36 11.67 -18.65 -5.75
C THR A 36 11.54 -17.43 -6.67
N THR A 37 12.27 -17.43 -7.78
CA THR A 37 12.27 -16.31 -8.74
C THR A 37 11.11 -16.33 -9.76
N ASP A 38 10.20 -17.30 -9.65
CA ASP A 38 9.16 -17.58 -10.67
C ASP A 38 8.24 -16.37 -10.93
N ASN A 39 8.02 -15.54 -9.90
CA ASN A 39 7.10 -14.41 -9.94
C ASN A 39 7.78 -13.03 -10.05
N MET A 40 9.05 -12.98 -10.46
CA MET A 40 9.83 -11.73 -10.49
C MET A 40 9.18 -10.64 -11.37
N ALA A 41 8.60 -11.01 -12.51
CA ALA A 41 7.90 -10.06 -13.39
C ALA A 41 6.64 -9.49 -12.73
N TRP A 42 5.91 -10.31 -11.96
CA TRP A 42 4.76 -9.87 -11.20
C TRP A 42 5.18 -8.90 -10.07
N LEU A 43 6.26 -9.23 -9.35
CA LEU A 43 6.80 -8.38 -8.28
C LEU A 43 7.17 -6.99 -8.80
N ARG A 44 7.83 -6.90 -9.96
CA ARG A 44 8.15 -5.60 -10.59
C ARG A 44 6.90 -4.78 -10.95
N ASN A 45 5.86 -5.42 -11.46
CA ASN A 45 4.60 -4.74 -11.78
C ASN A 45 3.87 -4.27 -10.52
N LEU A 46 3.87 -5.08 -9.46
CA LEU A 46 3.38 -4.67 -8.14
C LEU A 46 4.17 -3.46 -7.63
N GLY A 47 5.50 -3.48 -7.77
CA GLY A 47 6.36 -2.36 -7.41
C GLY A 47 6.01 -1.07 -8.16
N ALA A 48 5.80 -1.15 -9.48
CA ALA A 48 5.37 -0.01 -10.29
C ALA A 48 4.00 0.54 -9.84
N ALA A 49 3.03 -0.33 -9.55
CA ALA A 49 1.72 0.07 -9.03
C ALA A 49 1.82 0.75 -7.67
N LEU A 50 2.61 0.19 -6.74
CA LEU A 50 2.86 0.77 -5.42
C LEU A 50 3.50 2.15 -5.52
N VAL A 51 4.50 2.33 -6.40
CA VAL A 51 5.14 3.65 -6.60
C VAL A 51 4.14 4.65 -7.18
N ALA A 52 3.43 4.28 -8.24
CA ALA A 52 2.59 5.22 -8.99
C ALA A 52 1.28 5.54 -8.27
N VAL A 53 0.51 4.52 -7.90
CA VAL A 53 -0.85 4.69 -7.36
C VAL A 53 -0.77 5.06 -5.88
N ASN A 54 -0.25 4.18 -5.04
CA ASN A 54 -0.24 4.39 -3.59
C ASN A 54 0.81 5.44 -3.21
N GLY A 55 1.99 5.39 -3.82
CA GLY A 55 3.11 6.29 -3.55
C GLY A 55 2.85 7.73 -3.97
N VAL A 56 2.97 7.97 -5.27
CA VAL A 56 2.80 9.31 -5.87
C VAL A 56 1.36 9.80 -5.68
N GLY A 57 0.36 8.95 -5.89
CA GLY A 57 -1.05 9.32 -5.70
C GLY A 57 -1.35 9.80 -4.28
N ALA A 58 -0.86 9.11 -3.24
CA ALA A 58 -1.08 9.55 -1.85
C ALA A 58 -0.36 10.87 -1.55
N LEU A 59 0.87 11.05 -2.04
CA LEU A 59 1.61 12.30 -1.82
C LEU A 59 0.98 13.50 -2.53
N LEU A 60 0.40 13.29 -3.72
CA LEU A 60 -0.37 14.32 -4.42
C LEU A 60 -1.65 14.65 -3.66
N ALA A 61 -2.42 13.64 -3.27
CA ALA A 61 -3.63 13.83 -2.45
C ALA A 61 -3.33 14.50 -1.10
N ALA A 62 -2.15 14.28 -0.52
CA ALA A 62 -1.74 14.89 0.75
C ALA A 62 -1.59 16.41 0.70
N ARG A 63 -1.46 17.00 -0.50
CA ARG A 63 -1.36 18.47 -0.67
C ARG A 63 -2.66 19.13 -0.21
N ASP A 64 -3.77 18.70 -0.80
CA ASP A 64 -5.13 19.08 -0.43
C ASP A 64 -6.08 17.86 -0.55
N PRO A 65 -6.27 17.08 0.53
CA PRO A 65 -7.10 15.88 0.51
C PRO A 65 -8.58 16.15 0.23
N GLN A 66 -9.05 17.38 0.50
CA GLN A 66 -10.45 17.77 0.27
C GLN A 66 -10.68 18.06 -1.21
N GLN A 67 -9.78 18.82 -1.82
CA GLN A 67 -9.82 19.08 -3.26
C GLN A 67 -9.55 17.80 -4.07
N GLU A 68 -8.59 16.99 -3.65
CA GLU A 68 -8.14 15.78 -4.34
C GLU A 68 -8.86 14.51 -3.87
N ARG A 69 -10.13 14.62 -3.43
CA ARG A 69 -10.87 13.50 -2.82
C ARG A 69 -11.01 12.28 -3.75
N ALA A 70 -11.18 12.50 -5.05
CA ALA A 70 -11.23 11.41 -6.01
C ALA A 70 -9.91 10.61 -6.05
N LEU A 71 -8.77 11.32 -6.03
CA LEU A 71 -7.45 10.68 -5.96
C LEU A 71 -7.23 9.98 -4.62
N TYR A 72 -7.68 10.59 -3.52
CA TYR A 72 -7.71 9.93 -2.20
C TYR A 72 -8.45 8.60 -2.25
N ASP A 73 -9.64 8.59 -2.84
CA ASP A 73 -10.49 7.40 -2.92
C ASP A 73 -9.84 6.29 -3.77
N VAL A 74 -9.14 6.64 -4.85
CA VAL A 74 -8.35 5.69 -5.64
C VAL A 74 -7.22 5.08 -4.82
N VAL A 75 -6.46 5.89 -4.08
CA VAL A 75 -5.35 5.44 -3.20
C VAL A 75 -5.88 4.52 -2.10
N MET A 76 -6.98 4.91 -1.46
CA MET A 76 -7.64 4.13 -0.42
C MET A 76 -8.11 2.78 -0.97
N LEU A 77 -8.78 2.79 -2.13
CA LEU A 77 -9.27 1.57 -2.77
C LEU A 77 -8.12 0.63 -3.13
N ALA A 78 -7.06 1.15 -3.75
CA ALA A 78 -5.87 0.37 -4.09
C ALA A 78 -5.25 -0.28 -2.84
N SER A 79 -5.01 0.51 -1.79
CA SER A 79 -4.42 0.04 -0.53
C SER A 79 -5.26 -1.07 0.13
N VAL A 80 -6.59 -0.88 0.17
CA VAL A 80 -7.51 -1.87 0.75
C VAL A 80 -7.52 -3.16 -0.08
N LEU A 81 -7.63 -3.07 -1.40
CA LEU A 81 -7.64 -4.24 -2.28
C LEU A 81 -6.32 -5.01 -2.23
N GLU A 82 -5.18 -4.31 -2.23
CA GLU A 82 -3.85 -4.92 -2.07
C GLU A 82 -3.71 -5.63 -0.73
N THR A 83 -4.20 -5.00 0.35
CA THR A 83 -4.18 -5.59 1.70
C THR A 83 -5.05 -6.84 1.77
N VAL A 84 -6.25 -6.81 1.18
CA VAL A 84 -7.16 -7.97 1.14
C VAL A 84 -6.55 -9.10 0.31
N ALA A 85 -5.99 -8.79 -0.86
CA ALA A 85 -5.32 -9.77 -1.71
C ALA A 85 -4.13 -10.42 -0.98
N LEU A 86 -3.24 -9.60 -0.39
CA LEU A 86 -2.10 -10.09 0.38
C LEU A 86 -2.54 -10.92 1.58
N GLY A 87 -3.58 -10.48 2.30
CA GLY A 87 -4.15 -11.20 3.42
C GLY A 87 -4.73 -12.55 3.02
N TRP A 88 -5.43 -12.61 1.88
CA TRP A 88 -5.95 -13.86 1.33
C TRP A 88 -4.81 -14.82 0.96
N SER A 89 -3.82 -14.35 0.17
CA SER A 89 -2.66 -15.14 -0.22
C SER A 89 -1.81 -15.60 0.97
N THR A 90 -1.81 -14.83 2.07
CA THR A 90 -1.17 -15.25 3.34
C THR A 90 -1.97 -16.34 4.03
N ALA A 91 -3.29 -16.25 4.06
CA ALA A 91 -4.15 -17.26 4.67
C ALA A 91 -4.15 -18.60 3.92
N THR A 92 -4.00 -18.57 2.59
CA THR A 92 -3.87 -19.77 1.74
C THR A 92 -2.43 -20.23 1.54
N TRP A 93 -1.45 -19.47 2.05
CA TRP A 93 -0.02 -19.68 1.87
C TRP A 93 0.41 -19.88 0.41
N GLU A 94 0.03 -18.93 -0.45
CA GLU A 94 0.36 -18.92 -1.88
C GLU A 94 1.81 -18.52 -2.19
N PHE A 95 2.58 -18.14 -1.17
CA PHE A 95 3.97 -17.70 -1.33
C PHE A 95 4.95 -18.87 -1.36
N THR A 96 6.05 -18.68 -2.09
CA THR A 96 7.22 -19.55 -2.02
C THR A 96 8.23 -19.12 -0.96
N ALA A 97 7.96 -18.02 -0.24
CA ALA A 97 8.78 -17.49 0.84
C ALA A 97 8.91 -18.51 1.99
N THR A 98 10.13 -18.68 2.49
CA THR A 98 10.43 -19.54 3.65
C THR A 98 10.40 -18.78 4.95
N GLU A 99 10.64 -17.46 4.90
CA GLU A 99 10.71 -16.59 6.08
C GLU A 99 9.40 -15.81 6.25
N GLU A 100 8.49 -16.34 7.07
CA GLU A 100 7.10 -15.85 7.22
C GLU A 100 7.00 -14.37 7.62
N ILE A 101 8.00 -13.85 8.35
CA ILE A 101 8.01 -12.48 8.86
C ILE A 101 8.03 -11.44 7.74
N PHE A 102 8.63 -11.77 6.60
CA PHE A 102 8.70 -10.87 5.45
C PHE A 102 7.41 -10.83 4.64
N VAL A 103 6.47 -11.74 4.90
CA VAL A 103 5.10 -11.67 4.39
C VAL A 103 4.18 -11.02 5.42
N THR A 104 4.19 -11.54 6.66
CA THR A 104 3.25 -11.15 7.71
C THR A 104 3.52 -9.75 8.27
N GLY A 105 4.79 -9.32 8.31
CA GLY A 105 5.18 -7.97 8.75
C GLY A 105 4.62 -6.87 7.83
N PRO A 106 4.91 -6.91 6.51
CA PRO A 106 4.30 -5.99 5.55
C PRO A 106 2.77 -6.05 5.54
N LEU A 107 2.15 -7.23 5.68
CA LEU A 107 0.70 -7.36 5.79
C LEU A 107 0.15 -6.60 7.01
N GLY A 108 0.77 -6.72 8.18
CA GLY A 108 0.37 -6.00 9.38
C GLY A 108 0.43 -4.48 9.19
N LEU A 109 1.50 -3.98 8.57
CA LEU A 109 1.64 -2.55 8.25
C LEU A 109 0.61 -2.08 7.22
N ALA A 110 0.40 -2.86 6.16
CA ALA A 110 -0.58 -2.56 5.12
C ALA A 110 -2.01 -2.49 5.70
N LEU A 111 -2.36 -3.41 6.60
CA LEU A 111 -3.63 -3.41 7.31
C LEU A 111 -3.83 -2.14 8.15
N LEU A 112 -2.81 -1.73 8.91
CA LEU A 112 -2.87 -0.50 9.71
C LEU A 112 -3.08 0.74 8.84
N VAL A 113 -2.34 0.86 7.74
CA VAL A 113 -2.44 1.99 6.81
C VAL A 113 -3.80 2.00 6.12
N SER A 114 -4.29 0.85 5.65
CA SER A 114 -5.61 0.71 5.02
C SER A 114 -6.74 1.12 5.97
N ILE A 115 -6.70 0.67 7.23
CA ILE A 115 -7.67 1.10 8.26
C ILE A 115 -7.59 2.62 8.48
N ALA A 116 -6.39 3.18 8.58
CA ALA A 116 -6.22 4.62 8.76
C ALA A 116 -6.76 5.43 7.58
N LEU A 117 -6.56 4.98 6.34
CA LEU A 117 -7.11 5.63 5.14
C LEU A 117 -8.64 5.61 5.13
N VAL A 118 -9.26 4.54 5.57
CA VAL A 118 -10.73 4.48 5.71
C VAL A 118 -11.20 5.41 6.83
N ALA A 119 -10.57 5.33 8.01
CA ALA A 119 -10.98 6.08 9.20
C ALA A 119 -10.81 7.60 9.06
N PHE A 120 -9.75 8.04 8.38
CA PHE A 120 -9.42 9.46 8.19
C PHE A 120 -9.80 9.99 6.82
N ARG A 121 -10.70 9.30 6.10
CA ARG A 121 -11.21 9.75 4.81
C ARG A 121 -11.81 11.17 4.91
N PRO A 122 -11.44 12.10 3.99
CA PRO A 122 -12.03 13.43 3.95
C PRO A 122 -13.56 13.38 3.87
N LYS A 123 -14.23 14.02 4.84
CA LYS A 123 -15.68 14.20 4.86
C LYS A 123 -16.08 15.36 3.96
N THR A 124 -17.16 15.19 3.19
CA THR A 124 -17.78 16.27 2.44
C THR A 124 -18.55 17.21 3.37
N GLY A 125 -18.77 18.47 2.96
CA GLY A 125 -19.63 19.40 3.70
C GLY A 125 -21.05 18.88 3.98
N SER A 126 -21.53 17.92 3.18
CA SER A 126 -22.81 17.22 3.35
C SER A 126 -22.81 16.15 4.46
N ASP A 127 -21.64 15.67 4.91
CA ASP A 127 -21.51 14.60 5.91
C ASP A 127 -21.53 15.13 7.36
N LYS A 128 -21.88 16.41 7.56
CA LYS A 128 -21.96 17.06 8.88
C LYS A 128 -23.33 16.92 9.55
N HIS A 129 -24.31 16.31 8.89
CA HIS A 129 -25.70 16.22 9.36
C HIS A 129 -26.22 14.78 9.48
N VAL A 130 -25.33 13.79 9.55
CA VAL A 130 -25.67 12.40 9.88
C VAL A 130 -24.91 11.97 11.12
#